data_AF-A0A845AAB8-F1
#
_entry.id   AF-A0A845AAB8-F1
#
_cell.length_a   1.000
_cell.length_b   1.000
_cell.length_c   1.000
_cell.angle_alpha   90.00
_cell.angle_beta   90.00
_cell.angle_gamma   90.00
#
_symmetry.space_group_name_H-M   'P 1'
#
loop_
_entity.id
_entity.type
_entity.pdbx_description
1 polymer ?
#
loop_
_entity_poly.entity_id
_entity_poly.type
_entity_poly.pdbx_seq_one_letter_code
_entity_poly.pdbx_strand_id
1 'polypeptide(L)' 'MADPAKGRFFIIALVRLVGIALILIALMIDYKEISAPIEVAYVLAGLGILVMFGGTRYLARKWRSGGGCH' A
#
# COMPACT_ATOMS: atom_id res chain seq x y z
N MET A 1 -28.92 1.30 -0.67
CA MET A 1 -28.07 0.61 -1.66
C MET A 1 -26.64 1.00 -1.33
N ALA A 2 -25.85 0.11 -0.72
CA ALA A 2 -24.44 0.39 -0.46
C ALA A 2 -23.68 0.09 -1.75
N ASP A 3 -23.33 1.13 -2.51
CA ASP A 3 -22.64 0.98 -3.78
C ASP A 3 -21.31 0.23 -3.58
N PRO A 4 -21.16 -1.01 -4.08
CA PRO A 4 -19.92 -1.77 -3.94
C PRO A 4 -18.74 -1.05 -4.61
N ALA A 5 -19.03 -0.11 -5.53
CA ALA A 5 -18.04 0.78 -6.12
C ALA A 5 -17.36 1.70 -5.08
N LYS A 6 -18.10 2.24 -4.10
CA LYS A 6 -17.55 3.17 -3.10
C LYS A 6 -16.59 2.48 -2.14
N GLY A 7 -16.93 1.26 -1.71
CA GLY A 7 -16.03 0.42 -0.89
C GLY A 7 -14.73 0.08 -1.62
N ARG A 8 -14.80 -0.16 -2.93
CA ARG A 8 -13.63 -0.43 -3.76
C ARG A 8 -12.67 0.76 -3.83
N PHE A 9 -13.17 1.96 -4.09
CA PHE A 9 -12.32 3.16 -4.08
C PHE A 9 -11.68 3.40 -2.72
N PHE A 10 -12.42 3.19 -1.63
CA PHE A 10 -11.91 3.35 -0.28
C PHE A 10 -10.75 2.41 0.03
N ILE A 11 -10.84 1.13 -0.36
CA ILE A 11 -9.78 0.15 -0.11
C ILE A 11 -8.53 0.47 -0.98
N ILE A 12 -8.71 0.89 -2.24
CA ILE A 12 -7.57 1.32 -3.08
C ILE A 12 -6.87 2.54 -2.46
N ALA A 13 -7.65 3.51 -1.97
CA ALA A 13 -7.11 4.70 -1.32
C ALA A 13 -6.33 4.34 -0.04
N LEU A 14 -6.86 3.45 0.80
CA LEU A 14 -6.17 2.93 1.99
C LEU A 14 -4.84 2.27 1.64
N VAL A 15 -4.81 1.39 0.65
CA VAL A 15 -3.56 0.73 0.20
C VAL A 15 -2.51 1.75 -0.23
N ARG A 16 -2.93 2.81 -0.93
CA ARG A 16 -2.01 3.90 -1.31
C ARG A 16 -1.49 4.66 -0.09
N LEU A 17 -2.38 5.02 0.85
CA LEU A 17 -1.99 5.71 2.07
C LEU A 17 -1.00 4.88 2.90
N VAL A 18 -1.19 3.57 3.00
CA VAL A 18 -0.25 2.66 3.67
C VAL A 18 1.10 2.65 2.94
N GLY A 19 1.12 2.54 1.61
CA GLY A 19 2.36 2.59 0.83
C GLY A 19 3.13 3.89 1.03
N ILE A 20 2.43 5.03 1.02
CA ILE A 20 3.03 6.36 1.29
C ILE A 20 3.55 6.43 2.72
N ALA A 21 2.77 5.98 3.71
CA ALA A 21 3.21 5.97 5.11
C ALA A 21 4.48 5.15 5.32
N LEU A 22 4.60 3.98 4.67
CA LEU A 22 5.82 3.16 4.72
C LEU A 22 7.03 3.88 4.13
N ILE A 23 6.86 4.60 3.01
CA ILE A 23 7.94 5.40 2.41
C ILE A 23 8.32 6.57 3.33
N LEU A 24 7.36 7.24 3.96
CA LEU A 24 7.62 8.34 4.89
C LEU A 24 8.38 7.85 6.13
N ILE A 25 8.02 6.69 6.69
CA ILE A 25 8.75 6.08 7.81
C ILE A 25 10.17 5.70 7.37
N ALA A 26 10.35 5.15 6.16
CA ALA A 26 11.66 4.84 5.62
C ALA A 26 12.53 6.11 5.50
N LEU A 27 11.93 7.22 5.04
CA LEU A 27 12.59 8.52 4.98
C LEU A 27 13.00 9.01 6.38
N MET A 28 12.11 8.92 7.38
CA MET A 28 12.42 9.33 8.76
C MET A 28 13.60 8.55 9.36
N ILE A 29 13.74 7.26 9.01
CA ILE A 29 14.90 6.45 9.40
C ILE A 29 16.17 6.94 8.68
N ASP A 30 16.07 7.25 7.39
CA ASP A 30 17.20 7.76 6.58
C ASP A 30 17.73 9.10 7.12
N TYR A 31 16.82 10.00 7.52
CA TYR A 31 17.17 11.28 8.16
C TYR A 31 17.72 11.14 9.60
N LYS A 32 17.91 9.91 10.10
CA LYS A 32 18.36 9.59 11.46
C LYS A 32 17.48 10.16 12.57
N GLU A 33 16.22 10.47 12.26
CA GLU A 33 15.22 10.88 13.24
C GLU A 33 14.83 9.68 14.13
N ILE A 34 14.89 8.48 13.54
CA ILE A 34 14.75 7.19 14.21
C ILE A 34 16.09 6.46 14.13
N SER A 35 16.70 6.14 15.28
CA SER A 35 17.90 5.30 15.36
C SER A 35 17.55 3.85 15.01
N ALA A 36 17.43 3.56 13.73
CA ALA A 36 17.30 2.21 13.18
C ALA A 36 18.41 1.94 12.16
N PRO A 37 18.74 0.67 11.89
CA PRO A 37 19.72 0.29 10.88
C PRO A 37 19.29 0.77 9.49
N ILE A 38 20.23 1.22 8.67
CA ILE A 38 19.97 1.71 7.30
C ILE A 38 19.33 0.62 6.43
N GLU A 39 19.64 -0.64 6.71
CA GLU A 39 19.08 -1.81 6.06
C GLU A 39 17.55 -1.84 6.20
N VAL A 40 17.03 -1.43 7.37
CA VAL A 40 15.59 -1.34 7.62
C VAL A 40 14.95 -0.26 6.76
N ALA A 41 15.62 0.88 6.55
CA ALA A 41 15.13 1.96 5.69
C ALA A 41 14.95 1.47 4.24
N TYR A 42 15.96 0.77 3.70
CA TYR A 42 15.89 0.22 2.34
C TYR A 42 14.80 -0.83 2.18
N VAL A 43 14.67 -1.75 3.14
CA VAL A 43 13.62 -2.78 3.12
C VAL A 43 12.23 -2.14 3.21
N LEU A 44 12.07 -1.12 4.06
CA LEU A 44 10.79 -0.44 4.25
C LEU A 44 10.40 0.42 3.05
N ALA A 45 11.37 1.09 2.42
CA ALA A 45 11.17 1.79 1.15
C ALA A 45 10.75 0.82 0.04
N GLY A 46 11.45 -0.32 -0.09
CA GLY A 46 11.10 -1.36 -1.04
C GLY A 46 9.70 -1.94 -0.82
N LEU A 47 9.35 -2.20 0.44
CA LEU A 47 8.00 -2.63 0.84
C LEU A 47 6.94 -1.58 0.53
N GLY A 48 7.20 -0.31 0.79
CA GLY A 48 6.30 0.80 0.48
C GLY A 48 5.97 0.87 -1.02
N ILE A 49 6.99 0.73 -1.87
CA ILE A 49 6.84 0.67 -3.34
C ILE A 49 6.02 -0.57 -3.73
N LEU A 50 6.36 -1.75 -3.18
CA LEU A 50 5.64 -3.00 -3.45
C LEU A 50 4.17 -2.91 -3.05
N VAL A 51 3.85 -2.29 -1.93
CA VAL A 51 2.47 -2.10 -1.48
C VAL A 51 1.73 -1.11 -2.39
N MET A 52 2.37 0.00 -2.77
CA MET A 52 1.76 1.04 -3.58
C MET A 52 1.42 0.55 -5.01
N PHE A 53 2.34 -0.16 -5.66
CA PHE A 53 2.16 -0.68 -7.01
C PHE A 53 1.56 -2.09 -7.05
N GLY A 54 2.02 -2.97 -6.17
CA GLY A 54 1.57 -4.36 -6.10
C GLY A 54 0.21 -4.51 -5.44
N GLY A 55 -0.06 -3.76 -4.36
CA GLY A 55 -1.33 -3.82 -3.63
C GLY A 55 -2.51 -3.39 -4.49
N THR A 56 -2.40 -2.29 -5.23
CA THR A 56 -3.45 -1.81 -6.14
C THR A 56 -3.69 -2.79 -7.29
N ARG A 57 -2.62 -3.35 -7.88
CA ARG A 57 -2.72 -4.35 -8.94
C ARG A 57 -3.30 -5.68 -8.45
N TYR A 58 -2.92 -6.12 -7.26
CA TYR A 58 -3.47 -7.32 -6.63
C TYR A 58 -4.95 -7.17 -6.35
N LEU A 59 -5.35 -6.03 -5.80
CA LEU A 59 -6.75 -5.74 -5.48
C LEU A 59 -7.61 -5.62 -6.75
N ALA A 60 -7.10 -4.96 -7.79
CA ALA A 60 -7.74 -4.90 -9.10
C ALA A 60 -7.92 -6.30 -9.73
N ARG A 61 -6.91 -7.18 -9.62
CA ARG A 61 -7.02 -8.58 -10.07
C ARG A 61 -8.05 -9.35 -9.25
N LYS A 62 -8.06 -9.18 -7.93
CA LYS A 62 -8.99 -9.86 -7.02
C LYS A 62 -10.45 -9.48 -7.32
N TRP A 63 -10.73 -8.21 -7.59
CA TRP A 63 -12.09 -7.78 -7.93
C TRP A 63 -12.50 -8.14 -9.34
N ARG A 64 -11.55 -8.27 -10.28
CA ARG A 64 -11.85 -8.82 -11.60
C ARG A 64 -12.23 -10.31 -11.52
N SER A 65 -11.64 -11.05 -10.58
CA SER A 65 -11.99 -12.45 -10.32
C SER A 65 -13.27 -12.64 -9.50
N GLY A 66 -13.73 -11.62 -8.76
CA GLY A 66 -14.94 -11.67 -7.93
C GLY A 66 -16.19 -11.05 -8.58
N GLY A 67 -16.16 -10.75 -9.88
CA GLY A 67 -17.27 -10.18 -10.64
C GLY A 67 -18.00 -11.16 -11.57
N GLY A 68 -17.64 -12.45 -11.54
CA GLY A 68 -18.35 -13.50 -12.28
C GLY A 68 -19.08 -14.43 -11.32
N CYS A 69 -20.42 -14.30 -11.31
CA CYS A 69 -21.41 -15.22 -10.73
C CYS A 69 -21.18 -15.75 -9.31
N HIS A 70 -21.92 -15.20 -8.35
CA HIS A 70 -22.66 -15.99 -7.36
C HIS A 70 -23.96 -15.27 -7.04
#